data_AF-A0AAN9XXN4-F1
#
_entry.id   AF-A0AAN9XXN4-F1
#
_cell.length_a   1.000
_cell.length_b   1.000
_cell.length_c   1.000
_cell.angle_alpha   90.00
_cell.angle_beta   90.00
_cell.angle_gamma   90.00
#
_symmetry.space_group_name_H-M   'P 1'
#
loop_
_entity.id
_entity.type
_entity.pdbx_description
1 polymer ?
#
loop_
_entity_poly.entity_id
_entity_poly.type
_entity_poly.pdbx_seq_one_letter_code
_entity_poly.pdbx_strand_id
1 'polypeptide(L)'
;MTYLISFEFFFGYHSSSISIVAWLRVDTQTILTIHSHVITKNHRISVTHTDEINWYLKIKDVRETDRGFYMCQINTDPMKSQIGYLDVVVPPDIIDYSTSPDQIIREGSNVTLRCSASGSPPPNITWRKEAGELIALNNDQEVSSVEGPLLNITKVNRLHMGAYLCIASNGVPPSVSKRISLIVHFPPMVWIQNQLVGAHLEQQITMECHSEAFPKSINIWKREGGDTISQG
;
A
#
# COMPACT_ATOMS: atom_id res chain seq x y z
N MET A 1 4.08 20.26 0.33
CA MET A 1 4.96 20.65 1.46
C MET A 1 6.39 20.54 0.98
N THR A 2 7.04 21.66 0.72
CA THR A 2 8.46 21.69 0.32
C THR A 2 9.27 21.48 1.59
N TYR A 3 9.88 20.31 1.75
CA TYR A 3 10.84 20.08 2.83
C TYR A 3 12.07 20.95 2.55
N LEU A 4 12.11 22.13 3.17
CA LEU A 4 13.33 22.94 3.26
C LEU A 4 14.27 22.20 4.20
N ILE A 5 15.15 21.38 3.66
CA ILE A 5 16.24 20.80 4.43
C ILE A 5 17.33 21.87 4.50
N SER A 6 17.27 22.71 5.53
CA SER A 6 18.35 23.64 5.89
C SER A 6 19.34 22.89 6.77
N PHE A 7 20.52 22.59 6.24
CA PHE A 7 21.64 22.14 7.04
C PHE A 7 22.30 23.37 7.69
N GLU A 8 22.28 23.46 9.02
CA GLU A 8 23.00 24.49 9.78
C GLU A 8 24.32 23.88 10.28
N PHE A 9 25.46 24.50 9.93
CA PHE A 9 26.77 24.09 10.42
C PHE A 9 27.42 25.26 11.16
N PHE A 10 27.67 25.09 12.46
CA PHE A 10 28.41 26.04 13.27
C PHE A 10 29.92 25.80 13.13
N PHE A 11 30.67 26.82 12.72
CA PHE A 11 32.10 26.89 12.93
C PHE A 11 32.43 28.10 13.79
N GLY A 12 32.76 27.87 15.06
CA GLY A 12 33.36 28.90 15.89
C GLY A 12 34.87 28.92 15.65
N TYR A 13 35.41 29.93 14.96
CA TYR A 13 36.76 30.43 15.25
C TYR A 13 37.07 31.81 14.67
N HIS A 14 37.77 32.61 15.49
CA HIS A 14 38.43 33.88 15.17
C HIS A 14 39.57 33.71 14.16
N SER A 15 39.45 34.28 12.96
CA SER A 15 40.60 34.75 12.18
C SER A 15 40.15 35.73 11.11
N SER A 16 40.94 36.77 10.88
CA SER A 16 40.70 37.94 10.02
C SER A 16 40.77 37.63 8.51
N SER A 17 40.20 36.50 8.05
CA SER A 17 40.19 36.10 6.64
C SER A 17 38.87 35.42 6.30
N ILE A 18 38.15 36.01 5.34
CA ILE A 18 36.91 35.47 4.76
C ILE A 18 37.24 34.09 4.19
N SER A 19 36.79 33.04 4.87
CA SER A 19 37.02 31.67 4.41
C SER A 19 35.98 31.31 3.34
N ILE A 20 36.44 30.75 2.23
CA ILE A 20 35.60 30.35 1.10
C ILE A 20 34.99 28.98 1.41
N VAL A 21 33.66 28.94 1.43
CA VAL A 21 32.87 27.70 1.59
C VAL A 21 32.54 27.13 0.21
N ALA A 22 32.71 25.82 0.03
CA ALA A 22 32.34 25.09 -1.17
C ALA A 22 31.44 23.90 -0.84
N TRP A 23 30.47 23.63 -1.71
CA TRP A 23 29.61 22.46 -1.63
C TRP A 23 29.96 21.49 -2.74
N LEU A 24 30.09 20.21 -2.39
CA LEU A 24 30.44 19.14 -3.32
C LEU A 24 29.51 17.95 -3.12
N ARG A 25 29.27 17.22 -4.20
CA ARG A 25 28.61 15.91 -4.15
C ARG A 25 29.69 14.83 -4.07
N VAL A 26 29.66 14.00 -3.01
CA VAL A 26 30.77 13.11 -2.65
C VAL A 26 30.91 11.93 -3.61
N ASP A 27 29.79 11.30 -3.97
CA ASP A 27 29.74 10.12 -4.85
C ASP A 27 30.34 10.36 -6.25
N THR A 28 30.13 11.56 -6.78
CA THR A 28 30.51 11.97 -8.13
C THR A 28 31.68 12.95 -8.14
N GLN A 29 32.19 13.33 -6.96
CA GLN A 29 33.22 14.35 -6.76
C GLN A 29 32.91 15.67 -7.51
N THR A 30 31.63 16.00 -7.67
CA THR A 30 31.19 17.17 -8.45
C THR A 30 31.14 18.40 -7.55
N ILE A 31 31.83 19.47 -7.95
CA ILE A 31 31.70 20.78 -7.31
C ILE A 31 30.33 21.36 -7.67
N LEU A 32 29.52 21.65 -6.64
CA LEU A 32 28.20 22.23 -6.79
C LEU A 32 28.27 23.74 -6.77
N THR A 33 28.87 24.29 -5.72
CA THR A 33 28.99 25.74 -5.52
C THR A 33 30.33 26.08 -4.88
N ILE A 34 30.83 27.28 -5.15
CA ILE A 34 31.99 27.88 -4.48
C ILE A 34 31.59 29.29 -4.08
N HIS A 35 31.66 29.58 -2.78
CA HIS A 35 31.14 30.80 -2.19
C HIS A 35 29.68 31.02 -2.62
N SER A 36 29.34 32.22 -3.10
CA SER A 36 28.02 32.58 -3.63
C SER A 36 27.78 32.16 -5.09
N HIS A 37 28.73 31.50 -5.74
CA HIS A 37 28.64 31.11 -7.14
C HIS A 37 28.26 29.64 -7.30
N VAL A 38 27.24 29.39 -8.12
CA VAL A 38 26.84 28.03 -8.52
C VAL A 38 27.70 27.59 -9.70
N ILE A 39 28.46 26.51 -9.53
CA ILE A 39 29.39 25.97 -10.55
C ILE A 39 28.71 24.88 -11.39
N THR A 40 27.85 24.09 -10.75
CA THR A 40 27.07 23.04 -11.44
C THR A 40 26.09 23.63 -12.45
N LYS A 41 25.88 22.92 -13.57
CA LYS A 41 24.85 23.26 -14.57
C LYS A 41 23.43 22.95 -14.10
N ASN A 42 23.27 22.29 -12.95
CA ASN A 42 21.96 21.93 -12.41
C ASN A 42 21.24 23.18 -11.85
N HIS A 43 20.28 23.70 -12.61
CA HIS A 43 19.47 24.88 -12.24
C HIS A 43 18.63 24.73 -10.96
N ARG A 44 18.48 23.50 -10.43
CA ARG A 44 17.79 23.26 -9.16
C ARG A 44 18.66 23.61 -7.95
N ILE A 45 19.97 23.71 -8.14
CA ILE A 45 20.93 23.99 -7.07
C ILE A 45 21.12 25.49 -6.93
N SER A 46 21.05 25.97 -5.70
CA SER A 46 21.34 27.36 -5.33
C SER A 46 22.03 27.40 -3.97
N VAL A 47 22.73 28.48 -3.68
CA VAL A 47 23.39 28.71 -2.40
C VAL A 47 22.90 30.04 -1.81
N THR A 48 22.68 30.06 -0.51
CA THR A 48 22.37 31.29 0.24
C THR A 48 23.15 31.30 1.54
N HIS A 49 23.49 32.46 2.06
CA HIS A 49 24.07 32.64 3.39
C HIS A 49 23.34 33.78 4.11
N THR A 50 23.25 33.71 5.43
CA THR A 50 22.64 34.78 6.25
C THR A 50 23.69 35.70 6.86
N ASP A 51 24.89 35.17 7.09
CA ASP A 51 26.04 35.82 7.69
C ASP A 51 27.32 35.12 7.18
N GLU A 52 28.48 35.43 7.76
CA GLU A 52 29.77 34.81 7.38
C GLU A 52 29.90 33.32 7.80
N ILE A 53 29.01 32.84 8.68
CA ILE A 53 29.10 31.52 9.33
C ILE A 53 28.14 30.52 8.67
N ASN A 54 26.91 30.94 8.41
CA ASN A 54 25.81 30.08 7.99
C ASN A 54 25.65 30.04 6.47
N TRP A 55 26.02 28.90 5.88
CA TRP A 55 25.93 28.65 4.45
C TRP A 55 24.95 27.52 4.15
N TYR A 56 24.01 27.76 3.25
CA TYR A 56 22.93 26.85 2.93
C TYR A 56 22.97 26.44 1.46
N LEU A 57 23.12 25.14 1.19
CA LEU A 57 22.86 24.55 -0.12
C LEU A 57 21.36 24.25 -0.25
N LYS A 58 20.73 24.75 -1.32
CA LYS A 58 19.31 24.54 -1.61
C LYS A 58 19.14 23.78 -2.91
N ILE A 59 18.40 22.67 -2.85
CA ILE A 59 18.03 21.85 -4.02
C ILE A 59 16.52 21.95 -4.21
N LYS A 60 16.07 22.57 -5.30
CA LYS A 60 14.65 22.62 -5.69
C LYS A 60 14.24 21.32 -6.37
N ASP A 61 12.95 20.99 -6.30
CA ASP A 61 12.34 19.83 -6.97
C ASP A 61 13.20 18.56 -6.80
N VAL A 62 13.38 18.16 -5.54
CA VAL A 62 14.24 17.04 -5.14
C VAL A 62 13.77 15.75 -5.83
N ARG A 63 14.73 14.99 -6.35
CA ARG A 63 14.52 13.72 -7.04
C ARG A 63 15.25 12.60 -6.30
N GLU A 64 14.84 11.36 -6.51
CA GLU A 64 15.53 10.20 -5.94
C GLU A 64 17.03 10.18 -6.27
N THR A 65 17.40 10.66 -7.47
CA THR A 65 18.80 10.77 -7.90
C THR A 65 19.63 11.76 -7.09
N ASP A 66 19.01 12.64 -6.31
CA ASP A 66 19.70 13.59 -5.43
C ASP A 66 20.13 12.95 -4.10
N ARG A 67 19.58 11.78 -3.76
CA ARG A 67 19.98 11.02 -2.56
C ARG A 67 21.48 10.78 -2.57
N GLY A 68 22.12 10.99 -1.42
CA GLY A 68 23.54 10.70 -1.25
C GLY A 68 24.25 11.65 -0.31
N PHE A 69 25.57 11.53 -0.30
CA PHE A 69 26.45 12.32 0.55
C PHE A 69 26.84 13.64 -0.12
N TYR A 70 26.66 14.73 0.62
CA TYR A 70 27.07 16.09 0.27
C TYR A 70 28.13 16.55 1.26
N MET A 71 29.13 17.26 0.77
CA MET A 71 30.25 17.75 1.56
C MET A 71 30.28 19.27 1.53
N CYS A 72 30.38 19.87 2.72
CA CYS A 72 30.71 21.26 2.92
C CYS A 72 32.21 21.35 3.23
N GLN A 73 32.95 22.15 2.47
CA GLN A 73 34.41 22.26 2.54
C GLN A 73 34.83 23.72 2.65
N ILE A 74 35.86 23.99 3.45
CA ILE A 74 36.40 25.33 3.70
C ILE A 74 37.88 25.36 3.35
N ASN A 75 38.34 26.42 2.68
CA ASN A 75 39.69 26.60 2.18
C ASN A 75 40.78 26.91 3.24
N THR A 76 40.73 26.28 4.41
CA THR A 76 41.77 26.40 5.44
C THR A 76 43.02 25.57 5.10
N ASP A 77 44.13 25.83 5.78
CA ASP A 77 45.32 24.97 5.76
C ASP A 77 45.58 24.39 7.16
N PRO A 78 45.36 23.08 7.39
CA PRO A 78 44.84 22.09 6.45
C PRO A 78 43.35 22.29 6.14
N MET A 79 42.91 21.74 5.01
CA MET A 79 41.53 21.87 4.54
C MET A 79 40.55 21.17 5.48
N LYS A 80 39.48 21.87 5.88
CA LYS A 80 38.43 21.33 6.75
C LYS A 80 37.18 21.01 5.93
N SER A 81 36.52 19.90 6.26
CA SER A 81 35.27 19.49 5.62
C SER A 81 34.33 18.75 6.57
N GLN A 82 33.05 18.76 6.25
CA GLN A 82 31.99 18.01 6.92
C GLN A 82 31.07 17.38 5.88
N ILE A 83 30.57 16.17 6.17
CA ILE A 83 29.72 15.40 5.26
C ILE A 83 28.33 15.21 5.87
N GLY A 84 27.29 15.49 5.09
CA GLY A 84 25.89 15.19 5.41
C GLY A 84 25.27 14.23 4.40
N TYR A 85 24.30 13.43 4.82
CA TYR A 85 23.55 12.54 3.93
C TYR A 85 22.16 13.12 3.68
N LEU A 86 21.80 13.28 2.40
CA LEU A 86 20.46 13.60 1.97
C LEU A 86 19.73 12.29 1.67
N ASP A 87 18.72 11.98 2.48
CA ASP A 87 17.76 10.93 2.15
C ASP A 87 16.53 11.52 1.45
N VAL A 88 16.00 10.79 0.47
CA VAL A 88 14.84 11.19 -0.34
C VAL A 88 13.76 10.15 -0.14
N VAL A 89 12.62 10.54 0.42
CA VAL A 89 11.50 9.64 0.68
C VAL A 89 10.42 9.80 -0.38
N VAL A 90 9.76 8.70 -0.73
CA VAL A 90 8.76 8.61 -1.79
C VAL A 90 7.52 7.89 -1.23
N PRO A 91 6.31 8.48 -1.34
CA PRO A 91 5.08 7.83 -0.92
C PRO A 91 4.87 6.45 -1.57
N PRO A 92 4.10 5.56 -0.93
CA PRO A 92 3.78 4.27 -1.50
C PRO A 92 2.86 4.42 -2.73
N ASP A 93 3.06 3.56 -3.72
CA ASP A 93 2.20 3.45 -4.91
C ASP A 93 1.97 1.96 -5.24
N ILE A 94 0.72 1.57 -5.53
CA ILE A 94 0.36 0.17 -5.77
C ILE A 94 0.60 -0.18 -7.24
N ILE A 95 1.34 -1.25 -7.46
CA ILE A 95 1.70 -1.73 -8.79
C ILE A 95 0.56 -2.63 -9.29
N ASP A 96 -0.26 -2.09 -10.19
CA ASP A 96 -1.50 -2.73 -10.61
C ASP A 96 -1.31 -4.08 -11.30
N TYR A 97 -0.33 -4.20 -12.20
CA TYR A 97 -0.11 -5.41 -13.00
C TYR A 97 0.48 -6.59 -12.20
N SER A 98 1.04 -6.33 -11.02
CA SER A 98 1.60 -7.35 -10.12
C SER A 98 0.70 -7.60 -8.89
N THR A 99 -0.42 -6.90 -8.78
CA THR A 99 -1.43 -7.05 -7.74
C THR A 99 -2.63 -7.83 -8.29
N SER A 100 -3.18 -8.76 -7.51
CA SER A 100 -4.30 -9.61 -7.93
C SER A 100 -5.50 -8.76 -8.37
N PRO A 101 -6.17 -9.11 -9.50
CA PRO A 101 -7.50 -8.59 -9.79
C PRO A 101 -8.54 -9.32 -8.93
N ASP A 102 -9.80 -8.92 -9.05
CA ASP A 102 -10.93 -9.66 -8.48
C ASP A 102 -10.87 -11.15 -8.87
N GLN A 103 -11.16 -12.02 -7.90
CA GLN A 103 -11.03 -13.47 -8.03
C GLN A 103 -12.38 -14.15 -7.84
N ILE A 104 -12.65 -15.16 -8.66
CA ILE A 104 -13.79 -16.06 -8.52
C ILE A 104 -13.25 -17.47 -8.26
N ILE A 105 -13.55 -18.02 -7.09
CA ILE A 105 -12.97 -19.27 -6.59
C ILE A 105 -14.09 -20.23 -6.19
N ARG A 106 -13.92 -21.52 -6.45
CA ARG A 106 -14.88 -22.55 -5.99
C ARG A 106 -14.64 -22.86 -4.51
N GLU A 107 -15.72 -23.03 -3.75
CA GLU A 107 -15.68 -23.48 -2.37
C GLU A 107 -14.84 -24.77 -2.23
N GLY A 108 -14.02 -24.84 -1.19
CA GLY A 108 -13.03 -25.89 -0.95
C GLY A 108 -11.68 -25.70 -1.65
N SER A 109 -11.55 -24.77 -2.61
CA SER A 109 -10.28 -24.50 -3.30
C SER A 109 -9.34 -23.62 -2.47
N ASN A 110 -8.09 -23.46 -2.92
CA ASN A 110 -7.13 -22.54 -2.33
C ASN A 110 -6.98 -21.28 -3.21
N VAL A 111 -6.70 -20.14 -2.60
CA VAL A 111 -6.44 -18.87 -3.28
C VAL A 111 -5.31 -18.09 -2.60
N THR A 112 -4.49 -17.41 -3.40
CA THR A 112 -3.49 -16.47 -2.93
C THR A 112 -3.79 -15.11 -3.55
N LEU A 113 -4.11 -14.12 -2.71
CA LEU A 113 -4.21 -12.73 -3.12
C LEU A 113 -2.83 -12.08 -2.98
N ARG A 114 -2.34 -11.45 -4.05
CA ARG A 114 -1.06 -10.75 -4.08
C ARG A 114 -1.29 -9.25 -4.15
N CYS A 115 -0.47 -8.49 -3.44
CA CYS A 115 -0.40 -7.03 -3.55
C CYS A 115 1.06 -6.59 -3.53
N SER A 116 1.38 -5.66 -4.43
CA SER A 116 2.74 -5.18 -4.65
C SER A 116 2.70 -3.66 -4.71
N ALA A 117 3.65 -3.01 -4.05
CA ALA A 117 3.76 -1.56 -4.04
C ALA A 117 5.23 -1.12 -4.16
N SER A 118 5.44 0.02 -4.79
CA SER A 118 6.71 0.76 -4.80
C SER A 118 6.67 1.90 -3.79
N GLY A 119 7.84 2.36 -3.35
CA GLY A 119 7.98 3.49 -2.43
C GLY A 119 9.37 3.51 -1.80
N SER A 120 9.71 4.62 -1.15
CA SER A 120 10.97 4.75 -0.42
C SER A 120 10.74 5.40 0.94
N PRO A 121 10.94 4.69 2.07
CA PRO A 121 11.37 3.29 2.18
C PRO A 121 10.42 2.27 1.52
N PRO A 122 10.83 1.01 1.30
CA PRO A 122 9.95 -0.04 0.78
C PRO A 122 8.65 -0.15 1.61
N PRO A 123 7.47 -0.12 0.99
CA PRO A 123 6.21 -0.17 1.73
C PRO A 123 5.93 -1.53 2.38
N ASN A 124 5.41 -1.49 3.59
CA ASN A 124 4.76 -2.64 4.23
C ASN A 124 3.35 -2.80 3.68
N ILE A 125 2.95 -4.05 3.42
CA ILE A 125 1.61 -4.40 2.94
C ILE A 125 0.80 -5.01 4.09
N THR A 126 -0.43 -4.55 4.24
CA THR A 126 -1.40 -5.07 5.21
C THR A 126 -2.73 -5.37 4.53
N TRP A 127 -3.28 -6.54 4.80
CA TRP A 127 -4.58 -6.98 4.31
C TRP A 127 -5.64 -6.81 5.38
N ARG A 128 -6.82 -6.34 4.99
CA ARG A 128 -8.03 -6.26 5.82
C ARG A 128 -9.26 -6.55 4.98
N LYS A 129 -10.36 -6.98 5.60
CA LYS A 129 -11.67 -6.93 4.93
C LYS A 129 -12.22 -5.50 4.99
N GLU A 130 -12.82 -5.06 3.88
CA GLU A 130 -13.38 -3.71 3.73
C GLU A 130 -14.49 -3.44 4.75
N ALA A 131 -15.34 -4.44 5.02
CA ALA A 131 -16.45 -4.34 5.98
C ALA A 131 -16.02 -4.38 7.46
N GLY A 132 -14.72 -4.52 7.76
CA GLY A 132 -14.20 -4.61 9.14
C GLY A 132 -14.36 -5.99 9.79
N GLU A 133 -14.91 -6.97 9.07
CA GLU A 133 -14.94 -8.38 9.48
C GLU A 133 -13.54 -8.95 9.68
N LEU A 134 -13.43 -9.99 10.51
CA LEU A 134 -12.18 -10.72 10.68
C LEU A 134 -11.87 -11.59 9.45
N ILE A 135 -10.58 -11.74 9.19
CA ILE A 135 -10.04 -12.69 8.22
C ILE A 135 -9.83 -14.01 8.97
N ALA A 136 -10.58 -15.04 8.59
CA ALA A 136 -10.34 -16.40 9.02
C ALA A 136 -9.09 -16.96 8.32
N LEU A 137 -8.16 -17.47 9.11
CA LEU A 137 -6.90 -18.09 8.67
C LEU A 137 -7.01 -19.61 8.70
N ASN A 138 -6.04 -20.29 8.07
CA ASN A 138 -6.04 -21.75 7.92
C ASN A 138 -5.92 -22.55 9.23
N ASN A 139 -5.58 -21.89 10.34
CA ASN A 139 -5.43 -22.46 11.68
C ASN A 139 -6.66 -22.18 12.58
N ASP A 140 -7.82 -21.87 11.98
CA ASP A 140 -9.05 -21.46 12.66
C ASP A 140 -8.91 -20.19 13.50
N GLN A 141 -7.85 -19.41 13.27
CA GLN A 141 -7.64 -18.10 13.90
C GLN A 141 -8.32 -17.01 13.09
N GLU A 142 -8.99 -16.09 13.77
CA GLU A 142 -9.57 -14.90 13.17
C GLU A 142 -8.75 -13.67 13.52
N VAL A 143 -8.35 -12.88 12.52
CA VAL A 143 -7.52 -11.68 12.71
C VAL A 143 -8.12 -10.49 11.98
N SER A 144 -7.96 -9.29 12.55
CA SER A 144 -8.43 -8.05 11.90
C SER A 144 -7.53 -7.63 10.73
N SER A 145 -6.28 -8.10 10.70
CA SER A 145 -5.35 -7.83 9.61
C SER A 145 -4.25 -8.87 9.48
N VAL A 146 -3.73 -9.03 8.25
CA VAL A 146 -2.59 -9.90 7.93
C VAL A 146 -1.50 -9.07 7.27
N GLU A 147 -0.27 -9.18 7.73
CA GLU A 147 0.89 -8.50 7.13
C GLU A 147 1.52 -9.36 6.02
N GLY A 148 2.06 -8.68 5.02
CA GLY A 148 2.84 -9.28 3.94
C GLY A 148 2.21 -9.12 2.55
N PRO A 149 3.00 -9.34 1.49
CA PRO A 149 2.56 -9.11 0.11
C PRO A 149 1.59 -10.18 -0.40
N LEU A 150 1.43 -11.30 0.32
CA LEU A 150 0.58 -12.43 -0.05
C LEU A 150 -0.38 -12.77 1.09
N LEU A 151 -1.67 -12.87 0.77
CA LEU A 151 -2.69 -13.43 1.64
C LEU A 151 -3.11 -14.81 1.11
N ASN A 152 -2.73 -15.87 1.84
CA ASN A 152 -3.02 -17.25 1.48
C ASN A 152 -4.24 -17.77 2.24
N ILE A 153 -5.29 -18.13 1.51
CA ILE A 153 -6.52 -18.72 2.06
C ILE A 153 -6.66 -20.12 1.47
N THR A 154 -6.65 -21.14 2.32
CA THR A 154 -6.85 -22.54 1.91
C THR A 154 -8.25 -22.99 2.27
N LYS A 155 -8.79 -23.98 1.54
CA LYS A 155 -10.15 -24.50 1.74
C LYS A 155 -11.18 -23.38 1.87
N VAL A 156 -11.21 -22.50 0.88
CA VAL A 156 -12.08 -21.32 0.83
C VAL A 156 -13.54 -21.72 1.10
N ASN A 157 -14.22 -21.01 2.00
CA ASN A 157 -15.63 -21.20 2.31
C ASN A 157 -16.39 -19.88 2.10
N ARG A 158 -17.71 -19.90 2.35
CA ARG A 158 -18.60 -18.73 2.18
C ARG A 158 -18.22 -17.53 3.06
N LEU A 159 -17.62 -17.75 4.22
CA LEU A 159 -17.19 -16.68 5.14
C LEU A 159 -15.97 -15.91 4.62
N HIS A 160 -15.19 -16.49 3.72
CA HIS A 160 -14.09 -15.80 3.05
C HIS A 160 -14.56 -14.91 1.88
N MET A 161 -15.81 -15.05 1.43
CA MET A 161 -16.35 -14.18 0.39
C MET A 161 -16.37 -12.73 0.89
N GLY A 162 -15.99 -11.79 0.05
CA GLY A 162 -16.06 -10.37 0.39
C GLY A 162 -15.01 -9.51 -0.32
N ALA A 163 -14.98 -8.24 0.04
CA ALA A 163 -14.00 -7.30 -0.45
C ALA A 163 -12.83 -7.18 0.54
N TYR A 164 -11.63 -7.39 0.01
CA TYR A 164 -10.38 -7.23 0.72
C TYR A 164 -9.71 -5.92 0.29
N LEU A 165 -9.06 -5.25 1.22
CA LEU A 165 -8.19 -4.11 0.99
C LEU A 165 -6.75 -4.56 1.22
N CYS A 166 -5.89 -4.39 0.22
CA CYS A 166 -4.46 -4.34 0.46
C CYS A 166 -4.04 -2.88 0.67
N ILE A 167 -3.34 -2.61 1.76
CA ILE A 167 -2.96 -1.27 2.20
C ILE A 167 -1.44 -1.22 2.17
N ALA A 168 -0.86 -0.25 1.46
CA ALA A 168 0.57 -0.02 1.39
C ALA A 168 0.95 1.24 2.18
N SER A 169 1.94 1.11 3.08
CA SER A 169 2.44 2.21 3.90
C SER A 169 3.93 2.09 4.15
N ASN A 170 4.66 3.21 4.04
CA ASN A 170 6.08 3.30 4.37
C ASN A 170 6.40 4.46 5.33
N GLY A 171 5.39 4.99 6.03
CA GLY A 171 5.53 6.16 6.90
C GLY A 171 5.54 7.51 6.18
N VAL A 172 5.49 7.53 4.85
CA VAL A 172 5.36 8.74 4.03
C VAL A 172 3.91 8.87 3.56
N PRO A 173 3.18 9.93 3.95
CA PRO A 173 1.82 10.14 3.47
C PRO A 173 1.76 10.52 1.97
N PRO A 174 0.69 10.14 1.25
CA PRO A 174 -0.43 9.33 1.72
C PRO A 174 -0.13 7.82 1.66
N SER A 175 -0.65 7.06 2.63
CA SER A 175 -0.82 5.63 2.44
C SER A 175 -1.88 5.36 1.36
N VAL A 176 -1.70 4.29 0.61
CA VAL A 176 -2.61 3.93 -0.50
C VAL A 176 -3.19 2.54 -0.27
N SER A 177 -4.35 2.28 -0.86
CA SER A 177 -5.00 0.97 -0.79
C SER A 177 -5.64 0.57 -2.11
N LYS A 178 -5.75 -0.73 -2.33
CA LYS A 178 -6.46 -1.33 -3.47
C LYS A 178 -7.46 -2.37 -2.99
N ARG A 179 -8.66 -2.28 -3.54
CA ARG A 179 -9.78 -3.20 -3.30
C ARG A 179 -9.69 -4.40 -4.23
N ILE A 180 -9.89 -5.59 -3.67
CA ILE A 180 -9.90 -6.87 -4.38
C ILE A 180 -11.12 -7.67 -3.89
N SER A 181 -12.06 -7.97 -4.78
CA SER A 181 -13.21 -8.79 -4.47
C SER A 181 -12.90 -10.28 -4.62
N LEU A 182 -13.12 -11.05 -3.55
CA LEU A 182 -13.08 -12.50 -3.54
C LEU A 182 -14.50 -13.05 -3.56
N ILE A 183 -14.87 -13.65 -4.69
CA ILE A 183 -16.18 -14.25 -4.91
C ILE A 183 -16.05 -15.77 -4.80
N VAL A 184 -16.91 -16.39 -3.99
CA VAL A 184 -16.89 -17.84 -3.76
C VAL A 184 -18.09 -18.51 -4.44
N HIS A 185 -17.83 -19.39 -5.39
CA HIS A 185 -18.86 -20.22 -6.04
C HIS A 185 -19.10 -21.50 -5.24
N PHE A 186 -20.37 -21.82 -4.99
CA PHE A 186 -20.79 -23.01 -4.27
C PHE A 186 -22.11 -23.56 -4.83
N PRO A 187 -22.29 -24.90 -4.81
CA PRO A 187 -23.51 -25.52 -5.31
C PRO A 187 -24.73 -25.15 -4.44
N PRO A 188 -25.95 -25.24 -4.99
CA PRO A 188 -27.18 -25.04 -4.22
C PRO A 188 -27.29 -26.06 -3.09
N MET A 189 -27.44 -25.55 -1.87
CA MET A 189 -27.88 -26.35 -0.73
C MET A 189 -29.34 -26.01 -0.44
N VAL A 190 -30.17 -27.02 -0.17
CA VAL A 190 -31.61 -26.87 0.05
C VAL A 190 -31.96 -27.45 1.41
N TRP A 191 -32.76 -26.71 2.18
CA TRP A 191 -33.27 -27.11 3.49
C TRP A 191 -34.79 -26.94 3.52
N ILE A 192 -35.48 -27.95 4.06
CA ILE A 192 -36.94 -27.94 4.23
C ILE A 192 -37.20 -28.08 5.73
N GLN A 193 -37.85 -27.06 6.31
CA GLN A 193 -38.12 -27.04 7.75
C GLN A 193 -39.21 -28.05 8.14
N ASN A 194 -40.27 -28.14 7.33
CA ASN A 194 -41.39 -29.06 7.55
C ASN A 194 -41.52 -30.01 6.35
N GLN A 195 -40.99 -31.22 6.48
CA GLN A 195 -41.03 -32.23 5.40
C GLN A 195 -42.40 -32.90 5.25
N LEU A 196 -43.23 -32.85 6.29
CA LEU A 196 -44.58 -33.38 6.28
C LEU A 196 -45.55 -32.26 6.67
N VAL A 197 -46.45 -31.93 5.75
CA VAL A 197 -47.48 -30.91 5.97
C VAL A 197 -48.84 -31.57 5.72
N GLY A 198 -49.68 -31.60 6.76
CA GLY A 198 -51.08 -32.01 6.65
C GLY A 198 -51.99 -30.83 6.39
N ALA A 199 -53.05 -31.04 5.62
CA ALA A 199 -54.05 -30.02 5.30
C ALA A 199 -55.46 -30.63 5.34
N HIS A 200 -56.44 -29.88 5.85
CA HIS A 200 -57.85 -30.21 5.67
C HIS A 200 -58.34 -29.81 4.27
N LEU A 201 -59.49 -30.34 3.86
CA LEU A 201 -60.14 -29.94 2.60
C LEU A 201 -60.35 -28.40 2.61
N GLU A 202 -60.08 -27.74 1.48
CA GLU A 202 -60.22 -26.28 1.29
C GLU A 202 -59.26 -25.39 2.11
N GLN A 203 -58.33 -25.97 2.87
CA GLN A 203 -57.34 -25.22 3.60
C GLN A 203 -56.22 -24.73 2.66
N GLN A 204 -55.90 -23.43 2.72
CA GLN A 204 -54.72 -22.88 2.06
C GLN A 204 -53.45 -23.28 2.84
N ILE A 205 -52.48 -23.86 2.15
CA ILE A 205 -51.19 -24.24 2.71
C ILE A 205 -50.04 -23.65 1.90
N THR A 206 -48.94 -23.35 2.60
CA THR A 206 -47.69 -22.88 2.01
C THR A 206 -46.61 -23.90 2.33
N MET A 207 -45.93 -24.39 1.30
CA MET A 207 -44.69 -25.16 1.45
C MET A 207 -43.52 -24.21 1.29
N GLU A 208 -42.55 -24.29 2.20
CA GLU A 208 -41.38 -23.42 2.21
C GLU A 208 -40.11 -24.26 2.09
N CYS A 209 -39.21 -23.83 1.22
CA CYS A 209 -37.85 -24.36 1.11
C CYS A 209 -36.86 -23.19 1.15
N HIS A 210 -35.80 -23.34 1.93
CA HIS A 210 -34.67 -22.42 1.93
C HIS A 210 -33.57 -22.97 1.04
N SER A 211 -32.94 -22.12 0.24
CA SER A 211 -31.82 -22.51 -0.61
C SER A 211 -30.72 -21.46 -0.59
N GLU A 212 -29.47 -21.90 -0.54
CA GLU A 212 -28.31 -21.02 -0.72
C GLU A 212 -27.44 -21.53 -1.86
N ALA A 213 -27.20 -20.67 -2.85
CA ALA A 213 -26.34 -20.94 -4.00
C ALA A 213 -25.63 -19.67 -4.45
N PHE A 214 -24.38 -19.80 -4.92
CA PHE A 214 -23.70 -18.73 -5.65
C PHE A 214 -22.93 -19.31 -6.85
N PRO A 215 -23.20 -18.86 -8.10
CA PRO A 215 -24.18 -17.84 -8.49
C PRO A 215 -25.62 -18.22 -8.13
N LYS A 216 -26.51 -17.23 -8.11
CA LYS A 216 -27.92 -17.42 -7.73
C LYS A 216 -28.55 -18.57 -8.52
N SER A 217 -29.19 -19.51 -7.82
CA SER A 217 -29.88 -20.65 -8.42
C SER A 217 -31.25 -20.27 -8.95
N ILE A 218 -31.76 -21.08 -9.88
CA ILE A 218 -33.17 -21.06 -10.31
C ILE A 218 -33.91 -22.08 -9.45
N ASN A 219 -34.98 -21.67 -8.79
CA ASN A 219 -35.71 -22.52 -7.87
C ASN A 219 -37.07 -22.89 -8.47
N ILE A 220 -37.37 -24.19 -8.54
CA ILE A 220 -38.58 -24.72 -9.16
C ILE A 220 -39.28 -25.71 -8.24
N TRP A 221 -40.62 -25.64 -8.21
CA TRP A 221 -41.45 -26.62 -7.51
C TRP A 221 -41.89 -27.72 -8.50
N LYS A 222 -41.68 -28.98 -8.13
CA LYS A 222 -42.13 -30.13 -8.92
C LYS A 222 -42.96 -31.06 -8.06
N ARG A 223 -44.04 -31.58 -8.64
CA ARG A 223 -44.80 -32.69 -8.07
C ARG A 223 -44.22 -34.02 -8.54
N GLU A 224 -44.34 -35.05 -7.71
CA GLU A 224 -44.08 -36.43 -8.14
C GLU A 224 -44.93 -36.74 -9.39
N GLY A 225 -44.28 -37.11 -10.49
CA GLY A 225 -44.90 -37.22 -11.83
C GLY A 225 -44.33 -36.25 -12.88
N GLY A 226 -43.57 -35.23 -12.48
CA GLY A 226 -42.78 -34.38 -13.39
C GLY A 226 -43.40 -33.02 -13.74
N ASP A 227 -44.64 -32.77 -13.32
CA ASP A 227 -45.30 -31.48 -13.54
C ASP A 227 -44.60 -30.38 -12.73
N THR A 228 -44.14 -29.33 -13.43
CA THR A 228 -43.54 -28.15 -12.80
C THR A 228 -44.66 -27.21 -12.38
N ILE A 229 -44.74 -26.94 -11.08
CA ILE A 229 -45.82 -26.16 -10.47
C ILE A 229 -45.54 -24.66 -10.59
N SER A 230 -44.27 -24.24 -10.45
CA SER A 230 -43.87 -22.84 -10.56
C SER A 230 -42.36 -22.67 -10.74
N GLN A 231 -41.96 -21.50 -11.27
CA GLN A 231 -40.58 -21.05 -11.42
C GLN A 231 -40.43 -19.67 -10.77
N GLY A 232 -39.42 -19.50 -9.92
CA GLY A 232 -39.09 -18.23 -9.24
C GLY A 232 -37.59 -17.99 -9.17
#